data_AF-A0A2A8CU33-F1
#
_entry.id   AF-A0A2A8CU33-F1
#
_cell.length_a   1.000
_cell.length_b   1.000
_cell.length_c   1.000
_cell.angle_alpha   90.00
_cell.angle_beta   90.00
_cell.angle_gamma   90.00
#
_symmetry.space_group_name_H-M   'P 1'
#
loop_
_entity.id
_entity.type
_entity.pdbx_description
1 polymer ?
#
loop_
_entity_poly.entity_id
_entity_poly.type
_entity_poly.pdbx_seq_one_letter_code
_entity_poly.pdbx_strand_id
1 'polypeptide(L)' 'MPGKIYTVSDLCERLQLHPDTVRDWITSGRLEAFKVGRRWRIPEDALVTSDVFDPAAVDALA' A
#
# COMPACT_ATOMS: atom_id res chain seq x y z
N MET A 1 18.23 10.84 -1.12
CA MET A 1 17.85 10.50 0.26
C MET A 1 17.43 9.03 0.24
N PRO A 2 17.90 8.13 1.11
CA PRO A 2 17.45 6.73 1.04
C PRO A 2 15.95 6.71 1.33
N GLY A 3 15.14 6.39 0.32
CA GLY A 3 13.68 6.36 0.43
C GLY A 3 13.27 5.38 1.52
N LYS A 4 12.41 5.80 2.45
CA LYS A 4 11.89 4.89 3.47
C LYS A 4 11.10 3.78 2.78
N ILE A 5 11.20 2.58 3.34
CA ILE A 5 10.48 1.42 2.82
C ILE A 5 9.53 0.95 3.91
N TYR A 6 8.26 0.84 3.55
CA TYR A 6 7.20 0.33 4.38
C TYR A 6 6.89 -1.13 4.04
N THR A 7 6.40 -1.87 5.03
CA THR A 7 5.73 -3.15 4.78
C THR A 7 4.22 -2.96 4.72
N VAL A 8 3.53 -4.00 4.26
CA VAL A 8 2.06 -4.05 4.32
C VAL A 8 1.56 -3.81 5.75
N SER A 9 2.20 -4.43 6.74
CA SER A 9 1.83 -4.26 8.15
C SER A 9 2.02 -2.81 8.62
N ASP A 10 3.14 -2.17 8.27
CA ASP A 10 3.36 -0.75 8.61
C ASP A 10 2.28 0.14 7.99
N LEU A 11 1.88 -0.14 6.74
CA LEU A 11 0.81 0.59 6.06
C LEU A 11 -0.54 0.38 6.74
N CYS A 12 -0.85 -0.87 7.09
CA CYS A 12 -2.09 -1.24 7.78
C CYS A 12 -2.21 -0.51 9.12
N GLU A 13 -1.13 -0.42 9.91
CA GLU A 13 -1.17 0.30 11.19
C GLU A 13 -1.34 1.81 11.00
N ARG A 14 -0.69 2.39 9.99
CA ARG A 14 -0.72 3.84 9.74
C ARG A 14 -2.05 4.32 9.16
N LEU A 15 -2.60 3.55 8.22
CA LEU A 15 -3.83 3.88 7.49
C LEU A 15 -5.06 3.21 8.12
N GLN A 16 -4.87 2.36 9.14
CA GLN A 16 -5.91 1.54 9.76
C GLN A 16 -6.68 0.68 8.73
N LEU A 17 -5.95 0.14 7.75
CA LEU A 17 -6.52 -0.66 6.66
C LEU A 17 -6.32 -2.16 6.88
N HIS A 18 -7.23 -2.96 6.33
CA HIS A 18 -7.06 -4.40 6.28
C HIS A 18 -5.90 -4.76 5.32
N PRO A 19 -5.04 -5.74 5.67
CA PRO A 19 -3.93 -6.16 4.80
C PRO A 19 -4.36 -6.68 3.44
N ASP A 20 -5.61 -7.13 3.29
CA ASP A 20 -6.14 -7.57 2.00
C ASP A 20 -6.38 -6.40 1.05
N THR A 21 -6.91 -5.28 1.55
CA THR A 21 -7.05 -4.05 0.76
C THR A 21 -5.70 -3.58 0.21
N VAL A 22 -4.66 -3.62 1.04
CA VAL A 22 -3.30 -3.25 0.62
C VAL A 22 -2.77 -4.22 -0.43
N ARG A 23 -3.04 -5.52 -0.30
CA ARG A 23 -2.67 -6.51 -1.31
C ARG A 23 -3.41 -6.28 -2.63
N ASP A 24 -4.69 -5.96 -2.58
CA ASP A 24 -5.51 -5.67 -3.75
C ASP A 24 -5.01 -4.42 -4.49
N TRP A 25 -4.54 -3.41 -3.77
CA TRP A 25 -3.92 -2.23 -4.38
C TRP A 25 -2.59 -2.54 -5.06
N ILE A 26 -1.80 -3.44 -4.47
CA ILE A 26 -0.55 -3.90 -5.07
C ILE A 26 -0.84 -4.71 -6.34
N THR A 27 -1.81 -5.63 -6.30
CA THR A 27 -2.15 -6.48 -7.44
C THR A 27 -2.88 -5.73 -8.55
N SER A 28 -3.69 -4.72 -8.21
CA SER A 28 -4.37 -3.85 -9.18
C SER A 28 -3.46 -2.78 -9.79
N GLY A 29 -2.22 -2.63 -9.30
CA GLY A 29 -1.28 -1.63 -9.78
C GLY A 29 -1.57 -0.21 -9.31
N ARG A 30 -2.47 -0.03 -8.34
CA ARG A 30 -2.74 1.27 -7.68
C ARG A 30 -1.64 1.67 -6.71
N LEU A 31 -0.94 0.69 -6.13
CA LEU A 31 0.17 0.90 -5.22
C LEU A 31 1.43 0.25 -5.77
N GLU A 32 2.46 1.06 -6.04
CA GLU A 32 3.77 0.51 -6.40
C GLU A 32 4.39 -0.18 -5.18
N ALA A 33 4.55 -1.49 -5.28
CA ALA A 33 5.26 -2.29 -4.31
C ALA A 33 6.07 -3.37 -5.04
N PHE A 34 7.19 -3.74 -4.44
CA PHE A 34 8.05 -4.80 -4.96
C PHE A 34 8.22 -5.91 -3.93
N LYS A 35 8.32 -7.14 -4.42
CA LYS A 35 8.47 -8.31 -3.56
C LYS A 35 9.95 -8.54 -3.27
N VAL A 36 10.32 -8.51 -1.99
CA VAL A 36 11.67 -8.85 -1.52
C VAL A 36 11.59 -10.13 -0.69
N GLY A 37 12.04 -11.23 -1.29
CA GLY A 37 11.92 -12.57 -0.71
C GLY A 37 10.45 -12.95 -0.51
N ARG A 38 10.02 -12.99 0.76
CA ARG A 38 8.65 -13.36 1.15
C ARG A 38 7.77 -12.17 1.54
N ARG A 39 8.30 -10.94 1.57
CA ARG A 39 7.56 -9.75 2.02
C ARG A 39 7.45 -8.73 0.89
N TRP A 40 6.35 -8.00 0.91
CA TRP A 40 6.17 -6.81 0.08
C TRP A 40 6.87 -5.62 0.71
N ARG A 41 7.53 -4.83 -0.13
CA ARG A 41 8.22 -3.59 0.22
C ARG A 41 7.59 -2.47 -0.61
N ILE A 42 7.12 -1.46 0.09
CA ILE A 42 6.40 -0.32 -0.47
C ILE A 42 7.32 0.89 -0.25
N PRO A 43 7.90 1.48 -1.30
CA PRO A 43 8.71 2.68 -1.14
C PRO A 43 7.81 3.86 -0.74
N GLU A 44 8.33 4.77 0.08
CA GLU A 44 7.63 5.98 0.50
C GLU A 44 7.21 6.85 -0.70
N ASP A 45 8.01 6.86 -1.77
CA ASP A 45 7.71 7.60 -3.01
C ASP A 45 6.41 7.13 -3.68
N ALA A 46 6.04 5.86 -3.51
CA ALA A 46 4.77 5.32 -4.01
C ALA A 46 3.58 5.91 -3.26
N LEU A 47 3.75 6.24 -1.99
CA LEU A 47 2.70 6.85 -1.16
C LEU A 47 2.49 8.33 -1.50
N VAL A 48 3.57 9.03 -1.86
CA VAL A 48 3.51 10.46 -2.24
C VAL A 48 2.84 10.65 -3.61
N THR A 49 3.03 9.69 -4.51
CA THR A 49 2.54 9.78 -5.90
C THR A 49 1.04 9.53 -6.04
N SER A 50 0.44 8.80 -5.09
CA SER A 50 -0.94 8.33 -5.23
C SER A 50 -1.86 9.05 -4.25
N ASP A 51 -2.52 10.11 -4.72
CA ASP A 51 -3.59 10.83 -4.01
C ASP A 51 -4.87 9.97 -3.82
N VAL A 52 -4.80 8.66 -4.07
CA VAL A 52 -5.94 7.73 -4.23
C VAL A 52 -6.20 6.93 -2.95
N PHE A 53 -5.51 7.22 -1.85
CA PHE A 53 -5.75 6.59 -0.55
C PHE A 53 -7.00 7.17 0.12
N ASP A 54 -8.13 7.13 -0.58
CA ASP A 54 -9.45 7.43 -0.05
C ASP A 54 -10.05 6.12 0.51
N PRO A 55 -10.03 5.90 1.84
CA PRO A 55 -10.49 4.66 2.44
C PRO A 55 -12.00 4.43 2.22
N ALA A 56 -12.76 5.46 1.83
CA ALA A 56 -14.18 5.32 1.49
C ALA A 56 -14.42 4.66 0.12
N ALA A 57 -13.44 4.67 -0.80
CA ALA A 57 -13.61 4.15 -2.15
C ALA A 57 -13.46 2.61 -2.23
N VAL A 58 -12.81 1.98 -1.25
CA VAL A 58 -12.62 0.52 -1.22
C VAL A 58 -13.84 -0.24 -0.74
N ASP A 59 -14.68 0.39 0.11
CA ASP A 59 -15.96 -0.18 0.53
C ASP A 59 -17.03 -0.13 -0.57
N ALA A 60 -16.85 0.68 -1.62
CA ALA A 60 -17.82 0.83 -2.71
C ALA A 60 -17.80 -0.32 -3.75
N LEU A 61 -16.92 -1.32 -3.58
CA LEU A 61 -16.76 -2.46 -4.49
C LEU A 61 -17.12 -3.82 -3.88
N ALA A 62 -17.74 -3.83 -2.69
CA ALA A 62 -18.21 -5.03 -2.00
C ALA A 62 -19.72 -5.28 -2.23
#